data_AF-A0A0Z8WG30-F1
#
_entry.id   AF-A0A0Z8WG30-F1
#
_cell.length_a   1.000
_cell.length_b   1.000
_cell.length_c   1.000
_cell.angle_alpha   90.00
_cell.angle_beta   90.00
_cell.angle_gamma   90.00
#
_symmetry.space_group_name_H-M   'P 1'
#
loop_
_entity.id
_entity.type
_entity.pdbx_description
1 polymer ?
#
loop_
_entity_poly.entity_id
_entity_poly.type
_entity_poly.pdbx_seq_one_letter_code
_entity_poly.pdbx_strand_id
1 'polypeptide(L)'
;MAADLIQHNQEIAQGGAAYKDYLVDKAVDYDFVFKVIGQGDYVVAYSKVWIAGQDYAHFDIYRLKDGKIVEHWDNKEVMPEKKDLTNLGKF
;
A
#
# COMPACT_ATOMS: atom_id res chain seq x y z
N MET A 1 -1.57 10.36 8.97
CA MET A 1 -0.27 10.67 8.36
C MET A 1 0.25 12.02 8.83
N ALA A 2 1.56 12.14 8.93
CA ALA A 2 2.26 13.39 9.13
C ALA A 2 2.28 14.25 7.84
N ALA A 3 2.46 15.57 7.98
CA ALA A 3 2.50 16.49 6.85
C ALA A 3 3.78 16.28 6.02
N ASP A 4 4.88 16.02 6.70
CA ASP A 4 6.24 15.75 6.21
C ASP A 4 6.50 14.25 5.98
N LEU A 5 5.47 13.48 5.58
CA LEU A 5 5.62 12.07 5.24
C LEU A 5 6.77 11.87 4.23
N ILE A 6 7.74 11.04 4.61
CA ILE A 6 8.77 10.57 3.68
C ILE A 6 8.15 9.45 2.82
N GLN A 7 8.12 9.67 1.52
CA GLN A 7 7.51 8.75 0.55
C GLN A 7 8.58 8.09 -0.31
N HIS A 8 8.54 6.76 -0.42
CA HIS A 8 9.48 6.01 -1.25
C HIS A 8 8.86 5.46 -2.54
N ASN A 9 7.54 5.46 -2.67
CA ASN A 9 6.88 5.19 -3.95
C ASN A 9 7.17 6.32 -4.95
N GLN A 10 7.82 5.97 -6.05
CA GLN A 10 8.27 6.91 -7.10
C GLN A 10 7.11 7.56 -7.86
N GLU A 11 5.90 6.98 -7.81
CA GLU A 11 4.69 7.55 -8.44
C GLU A 11 4.05 8.65 -7.59
N ILE A 12 4.43 8.78 -6.31
CA ILE A 12 3.78 9.67 -5.34
C ILE A 12 4.79 10.72 -4.86
N ALA A 13 4.41 11.99 -4.92
CA ALA A 13 5.26 13.05 -4.39
C ALA A 13 5.41 12.96 -2.85
N GLN A 14 6.41 13.68 -2.31
CA GLN A 14 6.65 13.74 -0.87
C GLN A 14 5.49 14.39 -0.11
N GLY A 15 5.36 14.06 1.18
CA GLY A 15 4.42 14.69 2.10
C GLY A 15 3.05 14.02 2.15
N GLY A 16 2.36 14.21 3.28
CA GLY A 16 1.11 13.52 3.57
C GLY A 16 -0.08 14.00 2.73
N ALA A 17 0.00 15.20 2.14
CA ALA A 17 -1.02 15.69 1.21
C ALA A 17 -0.96 14.91 -0.10
N ALA A 18 0.22 14.79 -0.71
CA ALA A 18 0.42 14.09 -1.98
C ALA A 18 -0.04 12.63 -1.94
N TYR A 19 0.24 11.90 -0.85
CA TYR A 19 -0.25 10.53 -0.71
C TYR A 19 -1.77 10.46 -0.60
N LYS A 20 -2.42 11.37 0.13
CA LYS A 20 -3.90 11.42 0.17
C LYS A 20 -4.51 11.75 -1.18
N ASP A 21 -3.92 12.70 -1.89
CA ASP A 21 -4.35 13.08 -3.24
C ASP A 21 -4.22 11.90 -4.20
N TYR A 22 -3.14 11.13 -4.12
CA TYR A 22 -2.96 9.89 -4.89
C TYR A 22 -4.06 8.86 -4.60
N LEU A 23 -4.39 8.62 -3.33
CA LEU A 23 -5.45 7.68 -2.96
C LEU A 23 -6.80 8.08 -3.57
N VAL A 24 -7.12 9.38 -3.58
CA VAL A 24 -8.37 9.89 -4.17
C VAL A 24 -8.32 9.85 -5.69
N ASP A 25 -7.26 10.36 -6.33
CA ASP A 25 -7.11 10.42 -7.79
C ASP A 25 -7.14 9.03 -8.44
N LYS A 26 -6.47 8.06 -7.81
CA LYS A 26 -6.45 6.68 -8.29
C LYS A 26 -7.62 5.84 -7.77
N ALA A 27 -8.51 6.45 -6.98
CA ALA A 27 -9.63 5.77 -6.33
C ALA A 27 -9.16 4.46 -5.65
N VAL A 28 -8.06 4.52 -4.89
CA VAL A 28 -7.46 3.36 -4.25
C VAL A 28 -8.42 2.77 -3.23
N ASP A 29 -8.69 1.48 -3.37
CA ASP A 29 -9.56 0.73 -2.46
C ASP A 29 -8.87 -0.56 -1.98
N TYR A 30 -8.89 -0.77 -0.67
CA TYR A 30 -8.33 -1.97 -0.05
C TYR A 30 -9.43 -3.03 0.07
N ASP A 31 -9.56 -3.86 -0.96
CA ASP A 31 -10.55 -4.94 -1.04
C ASP A 31 -10.36 -5.99 0.07
N PHE A 32 -9.11 -6.42 0.30
CA PHE A 32 -8.81 -7.40 1.34
C PHE A 32 -7.38 -7.27 1.90
N VAL A 33 -7.25 -7.27 3.23
CA VAL A 33 -5.96 -7.29 3.93
C VAL A 33 -5.68 -8.71 4.43
N PHE A 34 -4.64 -9.36 3.90
CA PHE A 34 -4.33 -10.75 4.26
C PHE A 34 -3.63 -10.86 5.61
N LYS A 35 -2.71 -9.93 5.89
CA LYS A 35 -2.02 -9.88 7.17
C LYS A 35 -1.51 -8.48 7.45
N VAL A 36 -1.45 -8.19 8.74
CA VAL A 36 -0.75 -7.04 9.30
C VAL A 36 0.29 -7.54 10.28
N ILE A 37 1.51 -7.03 10.19
CA ILE A 37 2.63 -7.40 11.06
C ILE A 37 3.20 -6.11 11.63
N GLY A 38 3.27 -6.01 12.96
CA GLY A 38 3.93 -4.91 13.65
C GLY A 38 5.25 -5.37 14.28
N GLN A 39 6.30 -4.56 14.12
CA GLN A 39 7.58 -4.76 14.81
C GLN A 39 8.21 -3.41 15.14
N GLY A 40 8.34 -3.11 16.44
CA GLY A 40 8.82 -1.80 16.88
C GLY A 40 7.90 -0.68 16.40
N ASP A 41 8.46 0.30 15.69
CA ASP A 41 7.72 1.41 15.07
C ASP A 41 7.31 1.13 13.62
N TYR A 42 7.49 -0.09 13.12
CA TYR A 42 7.10 -0.48 11.76
C TYR A 42 5.83 -1.32 11.73
N VAL A 43 5.06 -1.14 10.66
CA VAL A 43 3.90 -1.96 10.31
C VAL A 43 4.01 -2.36 8.84
N VAL A 44 3.83 -3.64 8.55
CA VAL A 44 3.73 -4.18 7.19
C VAL A 44 2.31 -4.69 6.99
N ALA A 45 1.70 -4.35 5.85
CA ALA A 45 0.45 -4.92 5.39
C ALA A 45 0.61 -5.46 3.98
N TYR A 46 0.06 -6.64 3.72
CA TYR A 46 -0.08 -7.14 2.35
C TYR A 46 -1.53 -7.45 2.04
N SER A 47 -1.97 -6.89 0.91
CA SER A 47 -3.36 -6.65 0.62
C SER A 47 -3.64 -6.85 -0.85
N LYS A 48 -4.87 -7.28 -1.17
CA LYS A 48 -5.44 -7.07 -2.49
C LYS A 48 -5.98 -5.65 -2.53
N VAL A 49 -5.48 -4.86 -3.47
CA VAL A 49 -5.81 -3.44 -3.60
C VAL A 49 -6.25 -3.17 -5.02
N TRP A 50 -7.36 -2.47 -5.17
CA TRP A 50 -7.83 -1.96 -6.45
C TRP A 50 -7.29 -0.53 -6.64
N ILE A 51 -6.59 -0.29 -7.74
CA ILE A 51 -5.96 1.00 -8.04
C ILE A 51 -6.27 1.33 -9.50
N ALA A 52 -7.00 2.43 -9.73
CA ALA A 52 -7.30 2.98 -11.05
C ALA A 52 -7.81 1.94 -12.08
N GLY A 53 -8.74 1.08 -11.68
CA GLY A 53 -9.32 0.08 -12.58
C GLY A 53 -8.67 -1.31 -12.53
N GLN A 54 -7.59 -1.49 -11.77
CA GLN A 54 -6.78 -2.71 -11.79
C GLN A 54 -6.57 -3.30 -10.39
N ASP A 55 -6.71 -4.61 -10.27
CA ASP A 55 -6.36 -5.36 -9.07
C ASP A 55 -4.84 -5.57 -8.97
N TYR A 56 -4.30 -5.31 -7.77
CA TYR A 56 -2.90 -5.51 -7.41
C TYR A 56 -2.77 -6.38 -6.17
N ALA A 57 -1.70 -7.18 -6.14
CA ALA A 57 -1.09 -7.61 -4.89
C ALA A 57 -0.17 -6.50 -4.42
N HIS A 58 -0.46 -5.94 -3.24
CA HIS A 58 0.20 -4.75 -2.71
C HIS A 58 0.88 -5.08 -1.39
N PHE A 59 2.10 -4.58 -1.20
CA PHE A 59 2.85 -4.63 0.04
C PHE A 59 3.13 -3.20 0.50
N ASP A 60 2.49 -2.79 1.59
CA ASP A 60 2.73 -1.51 2.25
C ASP A 60 3.65 -1.71 3.46
N ILE A 61 4.62 -0.81 3.64
CA ILE A 61 5.43 -0.70 4.85
C ILE A 61 5.29 0.72 5.37
N TYR A 62 4.92 0.86 6.63
CA TYR A 62 4.78 2.12 7.33
C TYR A 62 5.73 2.18 8.50
N ARG A 63 6.35 3.35 8.73
CA ARG A 63 6.96 3.69 10.01
C ARG A 63 6.10 4.71 10.74
N LEU A 64 5.93 4.51 12.04
CA LEU A 64 5.11 5.33 12.90
C LEU A 64 5.97 6.14 13.88
N LYS A 65 5.50 7.34 14.22
CA LYS A 65 6.02 8.14 15.31
C LYS A 65 4.88 8.96 15.90
N ASP A 66 4.77 8.97 17.22
CA ASP A 66 3.73 9.72 17.95
C ASP A 66 2.29 9.43 17.43
N GLY A 67 2.02 8.15 17.14
CA GLY A 67 0.73 7.69 16.63
C GLY A 67 0.41 8.08 15.18
N LYS A 68 1.39 8.61 14.42
CA LYS A 68 1.24 9.01 13.01
C LYS A 68 2.17 8.19 12.12
N ILE A 69 1.69 7.85 10.93
CA ILE A 69 2.55 7.39 9.83
C ILE A 69 3.44 8.56 9.38
N VAL A 70 4.76 8.38 9.48
CA VAL A 70 5.78 9.38 9.14
C VAL A 70 6.66 8.97 7.96
N GLU A 71 6.61 7.69 7.56
CA GLU A 71 7.33 7.20 6.39
C GLU A 71 6.59 6.02 5.76
N HIS A 72 6.68 5.91 4.43
CA HIS A 72 5.96 4.92 3.64
C HIS A 72 6.81 4.35 2.51
N TRP A 73 6.80 3.03 2.38
CA TRP A 73 7.29 2.30 1.21
C TRP A 73 6.17 1.41 0.69
N ASP A 74 6.14 1.20 -0.62
CA ASP A 74 5.32 0.16 -1.19
C ASP A 74 6.01 -0.58 -2.34
N ASN A 75 5.41 -1.72 -2.65
CA ASN A 75 5.57 -2.45 -3.89
C ASN A 75 4.18 -2.94 -4.28
N LYS A 76 3.90 -2.94 -5.58
CA LYS A 76 2.71 -3.58 -6.12
C LYS A 76 3.01 -4.35 -7.39
N GLU A 77 2.27 -5.43 -7.57
CA GLU A 77 2.29 -6.20 -8.79
C GLU A 77 0.86 -6.52 -9.23
N VAL A 78 0.61 -6.46 -10.54
CA VAL A 78 -0.69 -6.78 -11.12
C VAL A 78 -1.12 -8.20 -10.69
N MET A 79 -2.39 -8.33 -10.32
CA MET A 79 -2.97 -9.64 -10.04
C MET A 79 -3.09 -10.47 -11.32
N PRO A 80 -2.56 -11.70 -11.34
CA PRO A 80 -2.76 -12.62 -12.45
C PRO A 80 -4.24 -12.95 -12.62
N GLU A 81 -4.65 -13.29 -13.84
CA GLU A 81 -5.97 -13.87 -14.04
C GLU A 81 -6.05 -15.23 -13.31
N LYS A 82 -7.26 -15.60 -12.84
CA LYS A 82 -7.46 -16.85 -12.10
C LYS A 82 -6.94 -18.10 -12.83
N LYS A 83 -7.01 -18.09 -14.16
CA LYS A 83 -6.56 -19.21 -15.02
C LYS A 83 -5.03 -19.41 -14.98
N ASP A 84 -4.28 -18.36 -14.62
CA ASP A 84 -2.82 -18.35 -14.62
C ASP A 84 -2.23 -18.58 -13.21
N LEU A 85 -3.08 -18.77 -12.19
CA LEU A 85 -2.65 -19.07 -10.83
C LEU A 85 -2.19 -20.53 -10.72
N THR A 86 -0.95 -20.74 -10.28
CA THR A 86 -0.34 -22.07 -10.11
C THR A 86 -0.63 -22.71 -8.74
N ASN A 87 -1.24 -21.93 -7.84
CA ASN A 87 -1.65 -22.24 -6.47
C ASN A 87 -2.89 -21.39 -6.14
N LEU A 88 -3.63 -21.70 -5.06
CA LEU A 88 -4.98 -21.15 -4.77
C LEU A 88 -5.07 -19.60 -4.59
N GLY A 89 -3.98 -18.86 -4.80
CA GLY A 89 -3.92 -17.41 -4.79
C GLY A 89 -2.49 -16.90 -5.01
N LYS A 90 -2.34 -15.58 -5.21
CA LYS A 90 -1.04 -14.89 -5.28
C LYS A 90 -0.40 -14.64 -3.90
N PHE A 91 -1.16 -14.85 -2.82
CA PHE A 91 -0.72 -14.64 -1.44
C PHE A 91 -0.57 -15.96 -0.68
#